data_AF-A0A453KJV7-F1
#
_entry.id   AF-A0A453KJV7-F1
#
_cell.length_a   1.000
_cell.length_b   1.000
_cell.length_c   1.000
_cell.angle_alpha   90.00
_cell.angle_beta   90.00
_cell.angle_gamma   90.00
#
_symmetry.space_group_name_H-M   'P 1'
#
loop_
_entity.id
_entity.type
_entity.pdbx_description
1 polymer ?
#
loop_
_entity_poly.entity_id
_entity_poly.type
_entity_poly.pdbx_seq_one_letter_code
_entity_poly.pdbx_strand_id
1 'polypeptide(L)' 'VFKKFGVERFDPLNEKFDPDKHFALFQIPDPSKPSGTVASVVKVGYMLHDRVLRPAEVGVTEGGPSEEPEEKSGGE' A
#
# COMPACT_ATOMS: atom_id res chain seq x y z
N VAL A 1 4.63 8.35 -22.15
CA VAL A 1 6.11 8.21 -22.22
C VAL A 1 6.64 7.18 -21.22
N PHE A 2 6.23 7.20 -19.95
CA PHE A 2 6.73 6.28 -18.89
C PHE A 2 6.51 4.77 -19.13
N LYS A 3 5.36 4.33 -19.65
CA LYS A 3 5.09 2.90 -19.92
C LYS A 3 6.05 2.24 -20.92
N LYS A 4 6.70 3.01 -21.80
CA LYS A 4 7.65 2.47 -22.79
C LYS A 4 8.97 2.00 -22.17
N PHE A 5 9.24 2.38 -20.92
CA PHE A 5 10.49 2.07 -20.22
C PHE A 5 10.28 1.14 -19.02
N GLY A 6 9.12 0.49 -18.91
CA GLY A 6 8.82 -0.45 -17.80
C GLY A 6 8.49 0.22 -16.46
N VAL A 7 8.31 1.56 -16.45
CA VAL A 7 7.91 2.28 -15.24
C VAL A 7 6.39 2.22 -15.07
N GLU A 8 5.97 1.63 -13.96
CA GLU A 8 4.58 1.47 -13.57
C GLU A 8 4.28 2.30 -12.33
N ARG A 9 3.14 2.98 -12.35
CA ARG A 9 2.60 3.65 -11.16
C ARG A 9 1.76 2.65 -10.39
N PHE A 10 1.86 2.66 -9.07
CA PHE A 10 1.02 1.87 -8.20
C PHE A 10 0.36 2.76 -7.14
N ASP A 11 -0.88 2.42 -6.81
CA ASP A 11 -1.73 3.14 -5.88
C ASP A 11 -2.23 2.14 -4.84
N PRO A 12 -1.61 2.08 -3.66
CA PRO A 12 -1.89 1.05 -2.67
C PRO A 12 -3.10 1.35 -1.80
N LEU A 13 -4.06 2.14 -2.29
CA LEU A 13 -5.24 2.53 -1.51
C LEU A 13 -6.05 1.29 -1.09
N ASN A 14 -6.33 1.17 0.21
CA ASN A 14 -6.96 0.00 0.84
C ASN A 14 -6.15 -1.31 0.76
N GLU A 15 -4.88 -1.25 0.36
CA GLU A 15 -3.99 -2.41 0.47
C GLU A 15 -3.34 -2.48 1.85
N LYS A 16 -2.77 -3.65 2.16
CA LYS A 16 -1.95 -3.83 3.36
C LYS A 16 -0.69 -2.98 3.24
N PHE A 17 -0.31 -2.33 4.33
CA PHE A 17 0.92 -1.57 4.38
C PHE A 17 2.13 -2.51 4.21
N ASP A 18 2.98 -2.21 3.22
CA ASP A 18 4.20 -2.92 2.89
C ASP A 18 5.37 -1.93 3.06
N PRO A 19 6.23 -2.09 4.08
CA PRO A 19 7.36 -1.19 4.31
C PRO A 19 8.35 -1.09 3.14
N ASP A 20 8.42 -2.11 2.29
CA ASP A 20 9.35 -2.12 1.15
C ASP A 20 8.84 -1.23 0.00
N LYS A 21 7.52 -1.03 -0.09
CA LYS A 21 6.86 -0.29 -1.18
C LYS A 21 6.21 1.00 -0.71
N HIS A 22 5.89 1.13 0.57
CA HIS A 22 5.09 2.22 1.14
C HIS A 22 5.88 3.00 2.18
N PHE A 23 5.73 4.31 2.14
CA PHE A 23 6.28 5.24 3.12
C PHE A 23 5.12 5.84 3.92
N ALA A 24 4.90 5.32 5.13
CA ALA A 24 3.86 5.82 6.02
C ALA A 24 4.25 7.19 6.57
N LEU A 25 3.51 8.22 6.20
CA LEU A 25 3.72 9.59 6.69
C LEU A 25 3.02 9.84 8.02
N PHE A 26 1.86 9.23 8.22
CA PHE A 26 1.04 9.40 9.41
C PHE A 26 0.09 8.22 9.60
N GLN A 27 -0.41 8.09 10.82
CA GLN A 27 -1.42 7.12 11.18
C GLN A 27 -2.78 7.81 11.33
N ILE A 28 -3.84 7.16 10.86
CA ILE A 28 -5.21 7.63 10.94
C ILE A 28 -5.95 6.70 11.93
N PRO A 29 -6.50 7.23 13.03
CA PRO A 29 -7.35 6.44 13.90
C PRO A 29 -8.67 6.13 13.18
N ASP A 30 -8.81 4.89 12.69
CA ASP A 30 -10.01 4.42 11.99
C ASP A 30 -10.39 3.03 12.50
N PRO A 31 -11.39 2.92 13.39
CA PRO A 31 -11.84 1.63 13.92
C PRO A 31 -12.64 0.82 12.90
N SER A 32 -13.00 1.40 11.76
CA SER A 32 -13.77 0.74 10.69
C SER A 32 -12.88 -0.09 9.78
N LYS A 33 -11.56 0.15 9.81
CA LYS A 33 -10.58 -0.49 8.93
C LYS A 33 -9.53 -1.25 9.74
N PRO A 34 -8.97 -2.35 9.20
CA PRO A 34 -8.00 -3.17 9.92
C PRO A 34 -6.72 -2.36 10.18
N SER A 35 -6.07 -2.59 11.32
CA SER A 35 -4.80 -1.90 11.62
C SER A 35 -3.72 -2.23 10.56
N GLY A 36 -2.97 -1.22 10.13
CA GLY A 36 -1.92 -1.40 9.12
C GLY A 36 -2.43 -1.47 7.68
N THR A 37 -3.62 -0.93 7.40
CA THR A 37 -4.16 -0.77 6.05
C THR A 37 -3.89 0.64 5.54
N VAL A 38 -3.59 0.80 4.26
CA VAL A 38 -3.46 2.13 3.65
C VAL A 38 -4.85 2.77 3.55
N ALA A 39 -5.11 3.78 4.39
CA ALA A 39 -6.36 4.53 4.37
C ALA A 39 -6.32 5.73 3.41
N SER A 40 -5.13 6.27 3.14
CA SER A 40 -4.98 7.44 2.28
C SER A 40 -3.67 7.39 1.51
N VAL A 41 -3.68 7.87 0.27
CA VAL A 41 -2.50 7.97 -0.58
C VAL A 41 -2.27 9.44 -0.88
N VAL A 42 -1.19 9.99 -0.33
CA VAL A 42 -0.78 11.39 -0.52
C VAL A 42 -0.07 11.52 -1.88
N LYS A 43 0.77 10.54 -2.20
CA LYS A 43 1.41 10.45 -3.52
C LYS A 43 1.58 8.99 -3.93
N VAL A 44 1.17 8.70 -5.15
CA VAL A 44 1.37 7.39 -5.77
C VAL A 44 2.86 7.01 -5.84
N GLY A 45 3.11 5.70 -5.78
CA GLY A 45 4.44 5.13 -5.92
C GLY A 45 4.75 4.80 -7.38
N TYR A 46 6.03 4.57 -7.65
CA TYR A 46 6.50 4.13 -8.97
C TYR A 46 7.45 2.95 -8.83
N MET A 47 7.25 1.95 -9.67
CA MET A 47 8.09 0.75 -9.77
C MET A 47 8.65 0.65 -11.19
N LEU A 48 9.83 0.07 -11.32
CA LEU A 48 10.41 -0.34 -12.59
C LEU A 48 10.58 -1.84 -12.52
N HIS A 49 9.73 -2.57 -13.24
CA HIS A 49 9.58 -4.02 -13.04
C HIS A 49 9.35 -4.33 -11.55
N ASP A 50 10.22 -5.09 -10.91
CA ASP A 50 10.09 -5.47 -9.49
C ASP A 50 10.82 -4.52 -8.53
N ARG A 51 11.49 -3.48 -9.04
CA ARG A 51 12.23 -2.53 -8.21
C ARG A 51 11.40 -1.29 -7.94
N VAL A 52 11.19 -0.98 -6.67
CA VAL A 52 10.61 0.30 -6.25
C VAL A 52 11.57 1.44 -6.59
N LEU A 53 11.16 2.32 -7.51
CA LEU A 53 11.90 3.54 -7.82
C LEU A 53 11.59 4.64 -6.80
N ARG A 54 10.33 4.72 -6.39
CA ARG A 54 9.84 5.67 -5.40
C ARG A 54 8.70 5.03 -4.62
N PRO A 55 8.80 4.91 -3.30
CA PRO A 55 7.71 4.38 -2.49
C PRO A 55 6.48 5.31 -2.58
N ALA A 56 5.30 4.71 -2.41
CA ALA A 56 4.06 5.47 -2.29
C ALA A 56 4.03 6.15 -0.91
N GLU A 57 3.71 7.44 -0.87
CA GLU A 57 3.54 8.17 0.39
C GLU A 57 2.09 8.00 0.86
N VAL A 58 1.90 7.37 2.01
CA VAL A 58 0.59 6.89 2.46
C VAL A 58 0.31 7.24 3.92
N GLY A 59 -0.98 7.31 4.25
CA GLY A 59 -1.48 7.29 5.63
C GLY A 59 -2.04 5.91 5.94
N VAL A 60 -1.60 5.30 7.04
CA VAL A 60 -2.03 3.97 7.47
C VAL A 60 -3.04 4.04 8.60
N THR A 61 -3.92 3.06 8.70
CA THR A 61 -4.91 2.98 9.77
C THR A 61 -4.29 2.45 11.06
N GLU A 62 -4.73 3.01 12.18
CA GLU A 62 -4.45 2.52 13.52
C GLU A 62 -5.80 2.35 14.23
N GLY A 63 -6.16 1.14 14.66
CA GLY A 63 -7.32 0.96 15.56
C GLY A 63 -8.43 -0.01 15.18
N GLY A 64 -8.31 -0.78 14.09
CA GLY A 64 -9.14 -1.98 13.89
C GLY A 64 -8.52 -3.24 14.53
N PRO A 65 -9.29 -4.34 14.71
CA PRO A 65 -8.69 -5.63 15.03
C PRO A 65 -7.56 -5.93 14.04
N SER A 66 -6.43 -6.41 14.57
CA SER A 66 -5.29 -6.84 13.76
C SER A 66 -5.72 -8.03 12.91
N GLU A 67 -6.07 -7.81 11.66
CA GLU A 67 -6.20 -8.90 10.69
C GLU A 67 -4.79 -9.42 10.36
N GLU A 68 -4.44 -10.52 11.03
CA GLU A 68 -3.55 -11.51 10.45
C GLU A 68 -4.03 -11.84 9.03
N PRO A 69 -3.11 -12.02 8.07
CA PRO A 69 -3.46 -12.03 6.65
C PRO A 69 -4.44 -13.17 6.36
N GLU A 70 -5.64 -12.85 5.89
CA GLU A 70 -6.38 -13.76 5.02
C GLU A 70 -5.51 -13.98 3.77
N GLU A 71 -4.81 -15.11 3.77
CA GLU A 71 -4.37 -15.77 2.54
C GLU A 71 -5.55 -15.79 1.57
N LYS A 72 -5.46 -14.99 0.50
CA LYS A 72 -6.07 -15.41 -0.76
C LYS A 72 -5.25 -16.58 -1.31
N SER A 73 -5.40 -17.74 -0.70
CA SER A 73 -4.99 -19.03 -1.24
C SER A 73 -6.24 -19.82 -1.63
N GLY A 74 -6.27 -20.27 -2.89
CA GLY A 74 -7.23 -21.24 -3.46
C GLY A 74 -8.52 -20.62 -4.02
N GLY A 75 -9.00 -20.92 -5.23
CA GLY A 75 -8.64 -21.81 -6.34
C GLY A 75 -9.37 -21.24 -7.58
N GLU A 76 -9.01 -21.53 -8.83
CA GLU A 76 -8.92 -22.83 -9.50
C GLU A 76 -8.16 -22.64 -10.83
#